data_AF-A0A1H4RJD0-F1
#
_entry.id   AF-A0A1H4RJD0-F1
#
_cell.length_a   1.000
_cell.length_b   1.000
_cell.length_c   1.000
_cell.angle_alpha   90.00
_cell.angle_beta   90.00
_cell.angle_gamma   90.00
#
_symmetry.space_group_name_H-M   'P 1'
#
loop_
_entity.id
_entity.type
_entity.pdbx_description
1 polymer ?
#
loop_
_entity_poly.entity_id
_entity_poly.type
_entity_poly.pdbx_seq_one_letter_code
_entity_poly.pdbx_strand_id
1 'polypeptide(L)'
;MQHDDNAYFHDIVAAGNEILEYTAGMRLRDYLNDGRTRRAVERCLAIIGEALSQIRKRNESALAAIPNYQRVIGLRHLLIHEYTDINDTLIWTAVEQDLPELLKSIQTELHRIKR
;
A
#
# COMPACT_ATOMS: atom_id res chain seq x y z
N MET A 1 -21.54 5.93 2.98
CA MET A 1 -21.56 4.45 3.03
C MET A 1 -20.45 4.05 3.98
N GLN A 2 -20.74 3.30 5.04
CA GLN A 2 -19.72 2.86 5.98
C GLN A 2 -18.96 1.70 5.31
N HIS A 3 -17.73 1.94 4.81
CA HIS A 3 -16.89 0.88 4.25
C HIS A 3 -16.74 -0.24 5.28
N ASP A 4 -16.95 -1.49 4.89
CA ASP A 4 -16.61 -2.65 5.71
C ASP A 4 -15.16 -3.09 5.44
N ASP A 5 -14.68 -4.08 6.18
CA ASP A 5 -13.29 -4.53 6.08
C ASP A 5 -12.98 -5.07 4.67
N ASN A 6 -13.98 -5.68 4.00
CA ASN A 6 -13.85 -6.15 2.61
C ASN A 6 -13.65 -5.00 1.63
N ALA A 7 -14.41 -3.91 1.78
CA ALA A 7 -14.23 -2.75 0.93
C ALA A 7 -12.82 -2.16 1.07
N TYR A 8 -12.28 -2.08 2.28
CA TYR A 8 -10.90 -1.63 2.49
C TYR A 8 -9.86 -2.58 1.91
N PHE A 9 -10.05 -3.90 2.01
CA PHE A 9 -9.16 -4.86 1.34
C PHE A 9 -9.20 -4.70 -0.18
N HIS A 10 -10.37 -4.43 -0.76
CA HIS A 10 -10.49 -4.13 -2.19
C HIS A 10 -9.78 -2.83 -2.57
N ASP A 11 -9.88 -1.78 -1.76
CA ASP A 11 -9.15 -0.52 -1.97
C ASP A 11 -7.63 -0.74 -1.97
N ILE A 12 -7.13 -1.57 -1.05
CA ILE A 12 -5.70 -1.94 -0.98
C ILE A 12 -5.26 -2.66 -2.25
N VAL A 13 -6.04 -3.64 -2.72
CA VAL A 13 -5.71 -4.40 -3.93
C VAL A 13 -5.74 -3.51 -5.17
N ALA A 14 -6.74 -2.64 -5.30
CA ALA A 14 -6.84 -1.71 -6.42
C ALA A 14 -5.64 -0.75 -6.46
N ALA A 15 -5.34 -0.08 -5.34
CA ALA A 15 -4.22 0.85 -5.25
C ALA A 15 -2.86 0.17 -5.47
N GLY A 16 -2.68 -1.06 -4.98
CA GLY A 16 -1.45 -1.80 -5.21
C GLY A 16 -1.28 -2.25 -6.67
N ASN A 17 -2.35 -2.67 -7.33
CA ASN A 17 -2.30 -2.99 -8.76
C ASN A 17 -1.99 -1.76 -9.61
N GLU A 18 -2.56 -0.59 -9.29
CA GLU A 18 -2.21 0.67 -9.95
C GLU A 18 -0.71 0.99 -9.82
N ILE A 19 -0.12 0.81 -8.63
CA ILE A 19 1.33 0.98 -8.45
C ILE A 19 2.10 0.06 -9.40
N LEU A 20 1.76 -1.23 -9.43
CA LEU A 20 2.44 -2.21 -10.28
C LEU A 20 2.30 -1.88 -11.77
N GLU A 21 1.16 -1.32 -12.18
CA GLU A 21 0.95 -0.86 -13.56
C GLU A 21 1.80 0.38 -13.87
N TYR A 22 1.84 1.38 -12.97
CA TYR A 22 2.62 2.59 -13.17
C TYR A 22 4.13 2.31 -13.22
N THR A 23 4.61 1.33 -12.46
CA THR A 23 6.03 1.00 -12.36
C THR A 23 6.46 -0.15 -13.27
N ALA A 24 5.54 -0.70 -14.08
CA ALA A 24 5.80 -1.84 -14.95
C ALA A 24 7.00 -1.58 -15.89
N GLY A 25 8.05 -2.39 -15.76
CA GLY A 25 9.25 -2.31 -16.58
C GLY A 25 10.20 -1.14 -16.25
N MET A 26 9.89 -0.33 -15.23
CA MET A 26 10.78 0.73 -14.77
C MET A 26 11.92 0.15 -13.93
N ARG A 27 13.09 0.79 -14.01
CA ARG A 27 14.16 0.61 -13.01
C ARG A 27 14.15 1.81 -12.06
N LEU A 28 14.85 1.68 -10.93
CA LEU A 28 15.01 2.77 -9.96
C LEU A 28 15.36 4.12 -10.62
N ARG A 29 16.31 4.13 -11.56
CA ARG A 29 16.70 5.37 -12.26
C ARG A 29 15.55 6.00 -13.04
N ASP A 30 14.67 5.19 -13.63
CA ASP A 30 13.56 5.66 -14.44
C ASP A 30 12.49 6.24 -13.51
N TYR A 31 12.21 5.54 -12.40
CA TYR A 31 11.33 6.01 -11.32
C TYR A 31 11.80 7.34 -10.71
N LEU A 32 13.09 7.47 -10.37
CA LEU A 32 13.64 8.70 -9.79
C LEU A 32 13.52 9.91 -10.74
N ASN A 33 13.61 9.67 -12.05
CA ASN A 33 13.50 10.71 -13.06
C ASN A 33 12.05 11.02 -13.47
N ASP A 34 11.06 10.23 -13.05
CA ASP A 34 9.66 10.44 -13.35
C ASP A 34 8.87 10.91 -12.11
N GLY A 35 8.85 12.23 -11.90
CA GLY A 35 8.10 12.84 -10.81
C GLY A 35 6.57 12.67 -10.89
N ARG A 36 6.00 12.31 -12.05
CA ARG A 36 4.57 11.99 -12.14
C ARG A 36 4.32 10.62 -11.54
N THR A 37 5.11 9.63 -11.92
CA THR A 37 4.99 8.26 -11.40
C THR A 37 5.26 8.23 -9.90
N ARG A 38 6.27 8.96 -9.40
CA ARG A 38 6.51 9.09 -7.95
C ARG A 38 5.27 9.55 -7.18
N ARG A 39 4.66 10.66 -7.60
CA ARG A 39 3.45 11.18 -6.97
C ARG A 39 2.25 10.23 -7.06
N ALA A 40 2.12 9.50 -8.17
CA ALA A 40 1.06 8.50 -8.32
C ALA A 40 1.26 7.34 -7.32
N VAL A 41 2.49 6.84 -7.21
CA VAL A 41 2.87 5.79 -6.25
C VAL A 41 2.64 6.24 -4.81
N GLU A 42 3.10 7.44 -4.42
CA GLU A 42 2.88 8.01 -3.09
C GLU A 42 1.39 8.08 -2.74
N ARG A 43 0.55 8.52 -3.69
CA ARG A 43 -0.91 8.60 -3.50
C ARG A 43 -1.52 7.23 -3.23
N CYS A 44 -1.12 6.21 -4.00
CA CYS A 44 -1.62 4.84 -3.84
C CYS A 44 -1.13 4.22 -2.51
N LEU A 45 0.13 4.44 -2.12
CA LEU A 45 0.65 4.00 -0.82
C LEU A 45 -0.09 4.65 0.35
N ALA A 46 -0.46 5.93 0.23
CA ALA A 46 -1.28 6.61 1.23
C ALA A 46 -2.69 5.99 1.34
N ILE A 47 -3.31 5.57 0.23
CA ILE A 47 -4.60 4.85 0.24
C ILE A 47 -4.45 3.52 0.97
N ILE A 48 -3.43 2.74 0.64
CA ILE A 48 -3.16 1.44 1.26
C ILE A 48 -2.99 1.60 2.78
N GLY A 49 -2.18 2.57 3.22
CA GLY A 49 -1.96 2.83 4.64
C GLY A 49 -3.22 3.32 5.36
N GLU A 50 -4.09 4.09 4.71
CA GLU A 50 -5.36 4.54 5.28
C GLU A 50 -6.31 3.36 5.47
N ALA A 51 -6.48 2.53 4.44
CA ALA A 51 -7.33 1.35 4.49
C ALA A 51 -6.89 0.38 5.60
N LEU A 52 -5.58 0.10 5.71
CA LEU A 52 -5.03 -0.71 6.81
C LEU A 52 -5.29 -0.08 8.19
N SER A 53 -5.16 1.24 8.32
CA SER A 53 -5.45 1.95 9.57
C SER A 53 -6.92 1.83 9.97
N GLN A 54 -7.83 1.93 8.99
CA GLN A 54 -9.26 1.79 9.23
C GLN A 54 -9.65 0.36 9.61
N ILE A 55 -9.11 -0.66 8.94
CA ILE A 55 -9.31 -2.06 9.34
C ILE A 55 -8.79 -2.28 10.75
N ARG A 56 -7.57 -1.83 11.07
CA ARG A 56 -6.99 -1.98 12.42
C ARG A 56 -7.88 -1.42 13.52
N LYS A 57 -8.44 -0.22 13.30
CA LYS A 57 -9.32 0.45 14.28
C LYS A 57 -10.63 -0.32 14.53
N ARG A 58 -11.12 -1.04 13.52
CA ARG A 58 -12.40 -1.75 13.57
C ARG A 58 -12.24 -3.20 14.02
N ASN A 59 -11.23 -3.86 13.50
CA ASN A 59 -11.01 -5.29 13.62
C ASN A 59 -9.53 -5.62 13.41
N GLU A 60 -8.72 -5.39 14.45
CA GLU A 60 -7.29 -5.70 14.40
C GLU A 60 -7.02 -7.19 14.11
N SER A 61 -7.92 -8.09 14.51
CA SER A 61 -7.77 -9.54 14.26
C SER A 61 -7.78 -9.89 12.77
N ALA A 62 -8.43 -9.09 11.92
CA ALA A 62 -8.39 -9.25 10.47
C ALA A 62 -7.01 -8.96 9.87
N LEU A 63 -6.12 -8.27 10.61
CA LEU A 63 -4.76 -7.98 10.16
C LEU A 63 -3.72 -8.96 10.72
N ALA A 64 -4.11 -9.92 11.57
CA ALA A 64 -3.18 -10.83 12.23
C ALA A 64 -2.36 -11.69 11.25
N ALA A 65 -2.91 -11.97 10.06
CA ALA A 65 -2.26 -12.75 9.01
C ALA A 65 -1.43 -11.89 8.02
N ILE A 66 -1.46 -10.56 8.14
CA ILE A 66 -0.78 -9.65 7.22
C ILE A 66 0.53 -9.21 7.87
N PRO A 67 1.69 -9.69 7.37
CA PRO A 67 2.97 -9.33 7.96
C PRO A 67 3.25 -7.83 7.81
N ASN A 68 3.89 -7.24 8.82
CA ASN A 68 4.43 -5.87 8.76
C ASN A 68 3.42 -4.76 8.40
N TYR A 69 2.10 -4.98 8.50
CA TYR A 69 1.09 -3.98 8.14
C TYR A 69 1.27 -2.63 8.87
N GLN A 70 1.83 -2.66 10.09
CA GLN A 70 2.13 -1.48 10.89
C GLN A 70 3.17 -0.55 10.21
N ARG A 71 4.13 -1.11 9.48
CA ARG A 71 5.12 -0.34 8.71
C ARG A 71 4.46 0.42 7.57
N VAL A 72 3.49 -0.19 6.90
CA VAL A 72 2.74 0.43 5.80
C VAL A 72 1.85 1.58 6.31
N ILE A 73 1.24 1.40 7.49
CA ILE A 73 0.52 2.50 8.18
C ILE A 73 1.51 3.62 8.56
N GLY A 74 2.71 3.28 9.04
CA GLY A 74 3.76 4.24 9.35
C GLY A 74 4.23 5.02 8.12
N LEU A 75 4.40 4.35 6.97
CA LEU A 75 4.76 4.98 5.70
C LEU A 75 3.75 6.04 5.27
N ARG A 76 2.44 5.80 5.46
CA ARG A 76 1.41 6.83 5.25
C ARG A 76 1.67 8.08 6.09
N HIS A 77 2.05 7.94 7.37
CA HIS A 77 2.34 9.11 8.20
C HIS A 77 3.53 9.90 7.65
N LEU A 78 4.60 9.21 7.23
CA LEU A 78 5.76 9.83 6.60
C LEU A 78 5.36 10.58 5.32
N LEU A 79 4.59 9.94 4.43
CA LEU A 79 4.14 10.54 3.16
C LEU A 79 3.27 11.79 3.34
N ILE A 80 2.50 11.88 4.43
CA ILE A 80 1.59 13.01 4.67
C ILE A 80 2.27 14.13 5.47
N HIS A 81 3.13 13.80 6.43
CA HIS A 81 3.66 14.78 7.39
C HIS A 81 5.13 15.17 7.14
N GLU A 82 5.94 14.28 6.57
CA GLU A 82 7.38 14.48 6.35
C GLU A 82 7.71 14.60 4.86
N TYR A 83 6.73 15.01 4.04
CA TYR A 83 6.79 15.01 2.57
C TYR A 83 7.96 15.82 1.96
N THR A 84 8.66 16.63 2.75
CA THR A 84 9.83 17.40 2.33
C THR A 84 11.11 16.55 2.17
N ASP A 85 11.23 15.43 2.88
CA ASP A 85 12.45 14.58 2.91
C ASP A 85 12.15 13.11 2.58
N ILE A 86 11.18 12.86 1.70
CA ILE A 86 10.86 11.51 1.25
C ILE A 86 12.07 10.89 0.53
N ASN A 87 12.56 9.78 1.07
CA ASN A 87 13.56 8.98 0.39
C ASN A 87 12.90 8.10 -0.69
N ASP A 88 12.91 8.58 -1.93
CA ASP A 88 12.34 7.87 -3.08
C ASP A 88 12.96 6.48 -3.32
N THR A 89 14.21 6.27 -2.91
CA THR A 89 14.85 4.94 -3.04
C THR A 89 14.23 3.95 -2.05
N LEU A 90 13.83 4.41 -0.87
CA LEU A 90 13.10 3.61 0.10
C LEU A 90 11.69 3.29 -0.40
N ILE A 91 10.98 4.27 -0.98
CA ILE A 91 9.68 4.01 -1.62
C ILE A 91 9.81 2.97 -2.72
N TRP A 92 10.80 3.13 -3.61
CA TRP A 92 11.03 2.18 -4.68
C TRP A 92 11.28 0.75 -4.15
N THR A 93 12.05 0.63 -3.07
CA THR A 93 12.28 -0.66 -2.41
C THR A 93 10.98 -1.27 -1.89
N ALA A 94 10.13 -0.46 -1.25
CA ALA A 94 8.83 -0.91 -0.77
C ALA A 94 7.90 -1.34 -1.92
N VAL A 95 7.94 -0.65 -3.06
CA VAL A 95 7.16 -1.03 -4.26
C VAL A 95 7.63 -2.36 -4.84
N GLU A 96 8.93 -2.56 -4.97
CA GLU A 96 9.48 -3.76 -5.61
C GLU A 96 9.44 -5.00 -4.71
N GLN A 97 9.64 -4.82 -3.39
CA GLN A 97 9.85 -5.94 -2.47
C GLN A 97 8.65 -6.17 -1.55
N ASP A 98 8.12 -5.13 -0.92
CA ASP A 98 7.12 -5.28 0.14
C ASP A 98 5.68 -5.32 -0.39
N LEU A 99 5.37 -4.51 -1.41
CA LEU A 99 4.02 -4.41 -1.97
C LEU A 99 3.49 -5.74 -2.55
N PRO A 100 4.27 -6.53 -3.32
CA PRO A 100 3.79 -7.81 -3.83
C PRO A 100 3.43 -8.80 -2.71
N GLU A 101 4.21 -8.83 -1.64
CA GLU A 101 3.95 -9.69 -0.48
C GLU A 101 2.68 -9.25 0.26
N LEU A 102 2.52 -7.94 0.48
CA LEU A 102 1.30 -7.37 1.06
C LEU A 102 0.06 -7.77 0.26
N LEU A 103 0.09 -7.56 -1.06
CA LEU A 103 -1.03 -7.88 -1.94
C LEU A 103 -1.40 -9.37 -1.88
N LYS A 104 -0.40 -10.25 -1.84
CA LYS A 104 -0.62 -11.69 -1.69
C LYS A 104 -1.32 -12.04 -0.36
N SER A 105 -0.91 -11.43 0.75
CA SER A 105 -1.56 -11.63 2.05
C SER A 105 -3.01 -11.12 2.06
N ILE A 106 -3.24 -9.93 1.52
CA ILE A 106 -4.59 -9.32 1.44
C ILE A 106 -5.53 -10.16 0.58
N GLN A 107 -5.04 -10.63 -0.58
CA GLN A 107 -5.82 -11.53 -1.43
C GLN A 107 -6.15 -12.83 -0.71
N THR A 108 -5.23 -13.39 0.07
CA THR A 108 -5.49 -14.61 0.86
C THR A 108 -6.63 -14.39 1.85
N GLU A 109 -6.66 -13.26 2.56
CA GLU A 109 -7.75 -12.92 3.48
C GLU A 109 -9.08 -12.71 2.76
N LEU A 110 -9.10 -12.03 1.61
CA LEU A 110 -10.30 -11.88 0.78
C LEU A 110 -10.88 -13.22 0.34
N HIS A 111 -10.04 -14.21 0.01
CA HIS A 111 -10.51 -15.56 -0.33
C HIS A 111 -11.07 -16.31 0.89
N ARG A 112 -10.54 -16.03 2.09
CA ARG A 112 -11.01 -16.63 3.35
C ARG A 112 -12.39 -16.14 3.73
N ILE A 113 -12.67 -14.84 3.52
CA ILE A 113 -13.95 -14.21 3.86
C ILE A 113 -15.08 -14.61 2.89
N LYS A 114 -14.73 -15.01 1.66
CA LYS A 114 -15.71 -15.48 0.65
C LYS A 114 -16.16 -16.95 0.84
N ARG A 115 -15.57 -17.69 1.78
CA ARG A 115 -15.96 -19.06 2.13
C ARG A 115 -16.86 -19.07 3.36
#